data_AF-A0A182N4Z4-F1
#
_entry.id   AF-A0A182N4Z4-F1
#
_cell.length_a   1.000
_cell.length_b   1.000
_cell.length_c   1.000
_cell.angle_alpha   90.00
_cell.angle_beta   90.00
_cell.angle_gamma   90.00
#
_symmetry.space_group_name_H-M   'P 1'
#
loop_
_entity.id
_entity.type
_entity.pdbx_description
1 polymer ?
#
loop_
_entity_poly.entity_id
_entity_poly.type
_entity_poly.pdbx_seq_one_letter_code
_entity_poly.pdbx_strand_id
1 'polypeptide(L)' 'MVELDYGTIMCWADNVVGQQKEPCVFHLIAAGKPEMPYNCSLVNQTSESLEVDCAEAARHHNRINRRKMSYRSG' A
#
# COMPACT_ATOMS: atom_id res chain seq x y z
N MET A 1 13.50 16.33 2.25
CA MET A 1 13.93 15.08 1.60
C MET A 1 13.27 15.09 0.23
N VAL A 2 14.07 15.11 -0.83
CA VAL A 2 13.55 15.04 -2.21
C VAL A 2 13.04 13.61 -2.39
N GLU A 3 11.76 13.44 -2.70
CA GLU A 3 11.24 12.14 -3.15
C GLU A 3 12.00 11.78 -4.43
N LEU A 4 12.68 10.63 -4.42
CA LEU A 4 13.36 10.13 -5.60
C LEU A 4 12.28 9.65 -6.57
N ASP A 5 12.04 10.41 -7.63
CA ASP A 5 11.28 9.93 -8.78
C ASP A 5 12.12 8.90 -9.52
N TYR A 6 11.59 7.69 -9.70
CA TYR A 6 12.26 6.61 -10.42
C TYR A 6 12.18 6.79 -11.95
N GLY A 7 11.57 7.89 -12.40
CA GLY A 7 11.43 8.28 -13.80
C GLY A 7 10.05 7.97 -14.38
N THR A 8 9.96 8.07 -15.71
CA THR A 8 8.72 7.87 -16.47
C THR A 8 8.79 6.59 -17.29
N ILE A 9 7.79 5.71 -17.13
CA ILE A 9 7.58 4.53 -17.98
C ILE A 9 6.58 4.88 -19.08
N MET A 10 6.90 4.47 -20.30
CA MET A 10 6.00 4.55 -21.45
C MET A 10 5.68 3.13 -21.93
N CYS A 11 4.40 2.81 -22.02
CA CYS A 11 3.93 1.50 -22.46
C CYS A 11 3.18 1.61 -23.78
N TRP A 12 3.52 0.75 -24.75
CA TRP A 12 2.81 0.60 -26.01
C TRP A 12 2.13 -0.76 -26.04
N ALA A 13 0.81 -0.79 -26.22
CA ALA A 13 0.10 -2.02 -26.48
C ALA A 13 0.24 -2.43 -27.95
N ASP A 14 0.33 -3.74 -28.20
CA ASP A 14 0.33 -4.32 -29.53
C ASP A 14 -0.75 -5.41 -29.60
N ASN A 15 -1.54 -5.40 -30.69
CA ASN A 15 -2.51 -6.44 -30.97
C ASN A 15 -2.67 -6.62 -32.50
N VAL A 16 -3.54 -7.53 -32.92
CA VAL A 16 -3.76 -7.86 -34.35
C VAL A 16 -4.25 -6.70 -35.22
N VAL A 17 -4.83 -5.65 -34.62
CA VAL A 17 -5.24 -4.42 -35.33
C VAL A 17 -4.04 -3.50 -35.55
N GLY A 18 -3.05 -3.55 -34.64
CA GLY A 18 -1.78 -2.84 -34.75
C GLY A 18 -1.24 -2.37 -33.41
N GLN A 19 -0.14 -1.63 -33.48
CA GLN A 19 0.50 -1.02 -32.32
C GLN A 19 -0.19 0.31 -31.96
N GLN A 20 -0.33 0.55 -30.66
CA GLN A 20 -0.77 1.82 -30.11
C GLN A 20 0.14 2.97 -30.59
N LYS A 21 -0.46 4.08 -31.07
CA LYS A 21 0.30 5.24 -31.59
C LYS A 21 0.89 6.11 -30.48
N GLU A 22 0.11 6.37 -29.43
CA GLU A 22 0.51 7.19 -28.29
C GLU A 22 0.64 6.31 -27.04
N PRO A 23 1.81 6.26 -26.36
CA PRO A 23 1.99 5.38 -25.21
C PRO A 23 1.12 5.76 -24.02
N CYS A 24 0.81 4.77 -23.18
CA CYS A 24 0.40 5.03 -21.81
C CYS A 24 1.61 5.50 -21.01
N VAL A 25 1.54 6.71 -20.45
CA VAL A 25 2.64 7.34 -19.71
C VAL A 25 2.38 7.22 -18.21
N PHE A 26 3.34 6.64 -17.48
CA PHE A 26 3.29 6.45 -16.04
C PHE A 26 4.51 7.09 -15.38
N HIS A 27 4.29 7.85 -14.31
CA HIS A 27 5.37 8.39 -13.49
C HIS A 27 5.57 7.49 -12.29
N LEU A 28 6.76 6.91 -12.16
CA LEU A 28 7.11 6.08 -11.03
C LEU A 28 7.60 6.97 -9.89
N ILE A 29 6.78 7.04 -8.86
CA ILE A 29 7.10 7.74 -7.61
C ILE A 29 7.47 6.74 -6.53
N ALA A 30 8.30 7.17 -5.58
CA ALA A 30 8.53 6.38 -4.39
C ALA A 30 7.25 6.16 -3.60
N ALA A 31 7.08 4.93 -3.13
CA ALA A 31 6.05 4.66 -2.15
C ALA A 31 6.40 5.45 -0.89
N GLY A 32 5.56 6.44 -0.57
CA GLY A 32 5.61 7.12 0.70
C GLY A 32 5.41 6.14 1.86
N LYS A 33 5.65 6.60 3.09
CA LYS A 33 5.25 5.85 4.28
C LYS A 33 3.77 5.48 4.16
N PRO A 34 3.37 4.23 4.49
CA PRO A 34 1.97 3.87 4.54
C PRO A 34 1.20 4.87 5.40
N GLU A 35 -0.04 5.15 5.02
CA GLU A 35 -0.94 5.90 5.88
C GLU A 35 -1.09 5.18 7.22
N MET A 36 -1.30 5.98 8.27
CA MET A 36 -1.57 5.42 9.58
C MET A 36 -2.80 4.51 9.51
N PRO A 37 -2.75 3.32 10.13
CA PRO A 37 -3.89 2.43 10.16
C PRO A 37 -5.05 3.08 10.93
N TYR A 38 -6.27 2.66 10.64
CA TYR A 38 -7.47 3.18 11.28
C TYR A 38 -8.30 2.05 11.90
N ASN A 39 -9.28 2.42 12.73
CA ASN A 39 -10.19 1.47 13.37
C ASN A 39 -9.47 0.37 14.17
N CYS A 40 -8.42 0.76 14.90
CA CYS A 40 -7.66 -0.15 15.74
C CYS A 40 -8.43 -0.52 17.02
N SER A 41 -8.40 -1.81 17.37
CA SER A 41 -9.03 -2.33 18.59
C SER A 41 -8.13 -3.35 19.28
N LEU A 42 -8.20 -3.41 20.61
CA LEU A 42 -7.56 -4.46 21.38
C LEU A 42 -8.41 -5.73 21.29
N VAL A 43 -7.83 -6.82 20.79
CA VAL A 43 -8.53 -8.09 20.59
C VAL A 43 -8.12 -9.16 21.61
N ASN A 44 -6.91 -9.07 22.18
CA ASN A 44 -6.45 -9.97 23.23
C ASN A 44 -5.47 -9.26 24.18
N GLN A 45 -5.78 -9.26 25.48
CA GLN A 45 -4.97 -8.62 26.51
C GLN A 45 -4.74 -9.59 27.66
N THR A 46 -3.47 -9.83 27.97
CA THR A 46 -3.03 -10.58 29.15
C THR A 46 -2.14 -9.69 30.01
N SER A 47 -1.70 -10.20 31.17
CA SER A 47 -0.71 -9.51 32.00
C SER A 47 0.63 -9.30 31.29
N GLU A 48 0.92 -10.11 30.27
CA GLU A 48 2.21 -10.13 29.56
C GLU A 48 2.12 -9.70 28.11
N SER A 49 0.92 -9.54 27.54
CA SER A 49 0.77 -9.31 26.10
C SER A 49 -0.46 -8.51 25.71
N LEU A 50 -0.33 -7.81 24.59
CA LEU A 50 -1.41 -7.06 23.94
C LEU A 50 -1.44 -7.42 22.46
N GLU A 51 -2.63 -7.66 21.94
CA GLU A 51 -2.90 -7.86 20.53
C GLU A 51 -3.85 -6.77 20.04
N VAL A 52 -3.41 -6.02 19.03
CA VAL A 52 -4.15 -4.93 18.39
C VAL A 52 -4.48 -5.34 16.97
N ASP A 53 -5.76 -5.27 16.59
CA ASP A 53 -6.20 -5.45 15.21
C ASP A 53 -6.62 -4.10 14.62
N CYS A 54 -6.07 -3.75 13.47
CA CYS A 54 -6.31 -2.49 12.77
C CYS A 54 -6.71 -2.71 11.31
N ALA A 55 -7.46 -1.79 10.73
CA ALA A 55 -7.70 -1.73 9.29
C ALA A 55 -6.58 -0.94 8.57
N GLU A 56 -6.14 -1.44 7.42
CA GLU A 56 -5.25 -0.69 6.51
C GLU A 56 -6.01 0.48 5.88
N ALA A 57 -5.42 1.66 5.89
CA ALA A 57 -5.89 2.80 5.11
C ALA A 57 -5.97 2.43 3.62
N ALA A 58 -7.17 2.50 3.05
CA ALA A 58 -7.43 2.05 1.69
C ALA A 58 -6.80 3.02 0.68
N ARG A 59 -5.58 2.74 0.22
CA ARG A 59 -4.99 3.44 -0.93
C ARG A 59 -5.35 2.73 -2.23
N HIS A 60 -6.26 3.37 -2.98
CA HIS A 60 -6.56 3.18 -4.41
C HIS A 60 -6.98 1.80 -4.93
N HIS A 61 -7.01 0.76 -4.11
CA HIS A 61 -7.69 -0.49 -4.40
C HIS A 61 -8.60 -0.81 -3.23
N ASN A 62 -9.89 -1.03 -3.50
CA ASN A 62 -10.93 -1.33 -2.51
C ASN A 62 -10.73 -2.73 -1.87
N ARG A 63 -9.55 -2.97 -1.30
CA ARG A 63 -9.15 -4.18 -0.57
C ARG A 63 -9.01 -3.79 0.90
N ILE A 64 -9.99 -4.17 1.71
CA ILE A 64 -9.92 -4.00 3.17
C ILE A 64 -9.03 -5.10 3.72
N ASN A 65 -7.77 -4.78 3.98
CA ASN A 65 -6.87 -5.66 4.71
C ASN A 65 -6.83 -5.25 6.19
N ARG A 66 -6.65 -6.22 7.08
CA ARG A 66 -6.43 -5.99 8.50
C ARG A 66 -5.04 -6.42 8.93
N ARG A 67 -4.43 -5.67 9.84
CA ARG A 67 -3.12 -5.96 10.42
C ARG A 67 -3.27 -6.23 11.92
N LYS A 68 -2.78 -7.40 12.33
CA LYS A 68 -2.58 -7.74 13.74
C LYS A 68 -1.19 -7.34 14.20
N MET A 69 -1.11 -6.57 15.27
CA MET A 69 0.11 -6.19 15.96
C MET A 69 0.10 -6.85 17.34
N SER A 70 1.20 -7.52 17.70
CA SER A 70 1.35 -8.15 19.01
C SER A 70 2.50 -7.51 19.77
N TYR A 71 2.25 -7.13 21.02
CA TYR A 71 3.25 -6.70 21.98
C TYR A 71 3.33 -7.74 23.09
N ARG A 72 4.55 -8.08 23.54
CA ARG A 72 4.80 -8.88 24.73
C ARG A 72 5.75 -8.12 25.64
N SER A 73 5.38 -7.96 26.91
CA SER A 73 6.34 -7.58 27.93
C SER A 73 7.24 -8.78 28.20
N GLY A 74 8.55 -8.56 28.12
CA GLY A 74 9.56 -9.56 28.47
C GLY A 74 9.62 -9.84 29.96
#